data_AF-A0A3G9HCX0-F1
#
_entry.id   AF-A0A3G9HCX0-F1
#
_cell.length_a   1.000
_cell.length_b   1.000
_cell.length_c   1.000
_cell.angle_alpha   90.00
_cell.angle_beta   90.00
_cell.angle_gamma   90.00
#
_symmetry.space_group_name_H-M   'P 1'
#
loop_
_entity.id
_entity.type
_entity.pdbx_description
1 polymer ?
#
loop_
_entity_poly.entity_id
_entity_poly.type
_entity_poly.pdbx_seq_one_letter_code
_entity_poly.pdbx_strand_id
1 'polypeptide(L)' 'MSKHTYNNIGRKLYQLRLELGLTQNDVAERCNMSVNYYGRIEREECNCSVNLLDKILQVLGKEIDFK' A
#
# COMPACT_ATOMS: atom_id res chain seq x y z
N MET A 1 22.31 11.25 11.04
CA MET A 1 20.91 11.11 10.57
C MET A 1 20.57 9.63 10.59
N SER A 2 19.88 9.16 11.63
CA SER A 2 19.56 7.73 11.78
C SER A 2 18.61 7.31 10.66
N LYS A 3 19.12 6.49 9.73
CA LYS A 3 18.35 5.88 8.64
C LYS A 3 17.18 5.12 9.27
N HIS A 4 15.99 5.73 9.21
CA HIS A 4 14.75 5.19 9.74
C HIS A 4 14.50 3.83 9.07
N THR A 5 14.84 2.76 9.78
CA THR A 5 14.54 1.38 9.43
C THR A 5 13.16 1.01 10.01
N TYR A 6 12.26 1.98 10.05
CA TYR A 6 10.85 1.73 10.34
C TYR A 6 10.16 1.51 9.00
N ASN A 7 9.53 0.35 8.88
CA ASN A 7 8.80 -0.10 7.71
C ASN A 7 7.65 0.86 7.38
N ASN A 8 7.94 1.91 6.63
CA ASN A 8 6.96 2.84 6.06
C ASN A 8 6.20 2.14 4.92
N ILE A 9 5.30 1.23 5.30
CA ILE A 9 4.53 0.38 4.39
C ILE A 9 3.72 1.23 3.41
N GLY A 10 3.13 2.34 3.87
CA GLY A 10 2.40 3.28 3.01
C GLY A 10 3.26 3.81 1.87
N ARG A 11 4.50 4.21 2.18
CA ARG A 11 5.47 4.67 1.17
C ARG A 11 5.90 3.56 0.22
N LYS A 12 6.07 2.32 0.71
CA LYS A 12 6.38 1.15 -0.16
C LYS A 12 5.23 0.86 -1.13
N LEU A 13 3.99 0.89 -0.65
CA LEU A 13 2.79 0.72 -1.48
C LEU A 13 2.69 1.80 -2.55
N TYR A 14 2.96 3.05 -2.20
CA TYR A 14 3.00 4.17 -3.14
C TYR A 14 4.01 3.95 -4.26
N GLN A 15 5.25 3.57 -3.92
CA GLN A 15 6.29 3.30 -4.93
C GLN A 15 5.89 2.13 -5.84
N LEU A 16 5.43 1.02 -5.24
CA LEU A 16 4.99 -0.15 -5.99
C LEU A 16 3.83 0.16 -6.94
N ARG A 17 2.86 0.95 -6.48
CA ARG A 17 1.75 1.39 -7.33
C ARG A 17 2.25 2.18 -8.55
N LEU A 18 3.19 3.10 -8.34
CA LEU A 18 3.78 3.89 -9.43
C LEU A 18 4.60 3.03 -10.40
N GLU A 19 5.38 2.06 -9.90
CA GLU A 19 6.12 1.11 -10.73
C GLU A 19 5.21 0.28 -11.63
N LEU A 20 4.00 -0.02 -11.17
CA LEU A 20 2.97 -0.73 -11.93
C LEU A 20 2.13 0.18 -12.83
N GLY A 21 2.37 1.49 -12.82
CA GLY A 21 1.60 2.47 -13.61
C GLY A 21 0.13 2.59 -13.19
N LEU A 22 -0.20 2.24 -11.95
CA LEU A 22 -1.57 2.23 -11.43
C LEU A 22 -1.93 3.56 -10.75
N THR A 23 -3.19 3.96 -10.86
CA THR A 23 -3.76 5.07 -10.09
C THR A 23 -4.24 4.60 -8.73
N GLN A 24 -4.46 5.55 -7.80
CA GLN A 24 -5.09 5.22 -6.51
C GLN A 24 -6.50 4.64 -6.70
N ASN A 25 -7.22 5.06 -7.75
CA ASN A 25 -8.53 4.51 -8.10
C ASN A 25 -8.44 3.04 -8.49
N ASP A 26 -7.47 2.67 -9.34
CA ASP A 26 -7.31 1.29 -9.80
C ASP A 26 -7.08 0.32 -8.62
N VAL A 27 -6.24 0.72 -7.67
CA VAL A 27 -5.96 -0.12 -6.50
C VAL A 27 -7.15 -0.16 -5.55
N ALA A 28 -7.80 0.99 -5.32
CA ALA A 28 -8.96 1.07 -4.44
C ALA A 28 -10.15 0.25 -4.96
N GLU A 29 -10.44 0.30 -6.27
CA GLU A 29 -11.49 -0.47 -6.93
C GLU A 29 -11.21 -1.97 -6.81
N ARG A 30 -10.00 -2.42 -7.15
CA ARG A 30 -9.59 -3.83 -7.02
C ARG A 30 -9.58 -4.32 -5.58
N CYS A 31 -9.29 -3.45 -4.61
CA CYS A 31 -9.34 -3.77 -3.18
C CYS A 31 -10.75 -3.61 -2.58
N ASN A 32 -11.75 -3.20 -3.36
CA ASN A 32 -13.09 -2.85 -2.89
C ASN A 32 -13.06 -1.90 -1.68
N MET A 33 -12.35 -0.77 -1.82
CA MET A 33 -12.24 0.28 -0.81
C MET A 33 -12.38 1.67 -1.44
N SER A 34 -12.53 2.70 -0.60
CA SER A 34 -12.53 4.06 -1.11
C SER A 34 -11.13 4.52 -1.48
N VAL A 35 -11.04 5.31 -2.55
CA VAL A 35 -9.80 5.95 -3.03
C VAL A 35 -9.17 6.80 -1.93
N ASN A 36 -10.00 7.55 -1.19
CA ASN A 36 -9.55 8.36 -0.06
C ASN A 36 -8.91 7.49 1.03
N TYR A 37 -9.48 6.31 1.31
CA TYR A 37 -8.91 5.40 2.30
C TYR A 37 -7.57 4.83 1.84
N TYR A 38 -7.47 4.41 0.58
CA TYR A 38 -6.19 3.97 0.00
C TYR A 38 -5.13 5.08 0.04
N GLY A 39 -5.49 6.31 -0.36
CA GLY A 39 -4.59 7.45 -0.29
C GLY A 39 -4.15 7.82 1.13
N ARG A 40 -4.98 7.55 2.15
CA ARG A 40 -4.59 7.68 3.57
C ARG A 40 -3.59 6.60 4.00
N ILE A 41 -3.72 5.38 3.47
CA ILE A 41 -2.75 4.30 3.70
C ILE A 41 -1.38 4.69 3.14
N GLU A 42 -1.34 5.21 1.90
CA GLU A 42 -0.08 5.66 1.27
C GLU A 42 0.61 6.78 2.05
N ARG A 43 -0.17 7.65 2.72
CA ARG A 43 0.30 8.77 3.54
C ARG A 43 0.50 8.43 5.01
N GLU A 44 0.28 7.17 5.42
CA GLU A 44 0.41 6.71 6.81
C GLU A 44 -0.55 7.43 7.79
N GLU A 45 -1.68 7.93 7.28
CA GLU A 45 -2.71 8.64 8.05
C GLU A 45 -3.81 7.71 8.62
N CYS A 46 -3.65 6.40 8.42
CA CYS A 46 -4.49 5.39 9.02
C CYS A 46 -3.71 4.09 9.27
N ASN A 47 -4.13 3.35 10.30
CA ASN A 47 -3.64 2.00 10.52
C ASN A 47 -4.27 1.07 9.48
N CYS A 48 -3.43 0.37 8.74
CA CYS A 48 -3.83 -0.72 7.85
C CYS A 48 -3.67 -2.04 8.61
N SER A 49 -4.69 -2.90 8.61
CA SER A 49 -4.56 -4.25 9.17
C SER A 49 -3.68 -5.11 8.26
N VAL A 50 -3.02 -6.12 8.83
CA VAL A 50 -2.20 -7.07 8.05
C VAL A 50 -3.02 -7.72 6.93
N ASN A 51 -4.27 -8.12 7.21
CA ASN A 51 -5.17 -8.69 6.21
C ASN A 51 -5.46 -7.73 5.05
N LEU A 52 -5.59 -6.43 5.34
CA LEU A 52 -5.84 -5.43 4.30
C LEU A 52 -4.58 -5.18 3.47
N LEU A 53 -3.42 -5.14 4.13
CA LEU A 53 -2.14 -5.07 3.45
C LEU A 53 -1.95 -6.25 2.50
N ASP A 54 -2.20 -7.48 2.96
CA ASP A 54 -2.11 -8.68 2.12
C ASP A 54 -3.05 -8.59 0.91
N LYS A 55 -4.28 -8.10 1.11
CA LYS A 55 -5.24 -7.88 0.01
C LYS A 55 -4.71 -6.88 -1.02
N ILE A 56 -4.13 -5.76 -0.56
CA ILE A 56 -3.53 -4.75 -1.44
C ILE A 56 -2.36 -5.35 -2.23
N LEU A 57 -1.52 -6.14 -1.57
CA LEU A 57 -0.36 -6.77 -2.20
C LEU A 57 -0.75 -7.81 -3.25
N GLN A 58 -1.76 -8.63 -2.96
CA GLN A 58 -2.36 -9.54 -3.94
C GLN A 58 -2.85 -8.80 -5.20
N VAL A 59 -3.54 -7.67 -5.00
CA VAL A 59 -4.04 -6.82 -6.08
C VAL A 59 -2.91 -6.18 -6.90
N LEU A 60 -1.81 -5.83 -6.24
CA LEU A 60 -0.60 -5.29 -6.87
C LEU A 60 0.28 -6.39 -7.50
N GLY A 61 -0.12 -7.66 -7.43
CA GLY A 61 0.63 -8.78 -8.01
C GLY A 61 1.99 -9.02 -7.35
N LYS A 62 2.13 -8.65 -6.07
CA LYS A 62 3.34 -8.88 -5.28
C LYS A 62 3.00 -9.71 -4.04
N GLU A 63 3.77 -10.75 -3.79
CA GLU A 63 3.88 -11.30 -2.44
C GLU A 63 4.97 -10.51 -1.71
N ILE A 64 4.68 -9.99 -0.51
CA ILE A 64 5.74 -9.50 0.37
C ILE A 64 6.16 -10.67 1.26
N ASP A 65 7.39 -11.13 1.09
CA ASP A 65 8.04 -12.05 2.02
C ASP A 65 8.42 -11.24 3.27
N PHE A 66 7.68 -11.40 4.36
CA PHE A 66 8.01 -10.82 5.66
C PHE A 66 9.16 -11.64 6.30
N LYS A 67 10.36 -11.54 5.73
CA LYS A 67 11.59 -12.06 6.34
C LYS A 67 12.29 -11.02 7.19
#